data_AF-A0A496B641-F1
#
_entry.id   AF-A0A496B641-F1
#
_cell.length_a   1.000
_cell.length_b   1.000
_cell.length_c   1.000
_cell.angle_alpha   90.00
_cell.angle_beta   90.00
_cell.angle_gamma   90.00
#
_symmetry.space_group_name_H-M   'P 1'
#
loop_
_entity.id
_entity.type
_entity.pdbx_description
1 polymer ?
#
loop_
_entity_poly.entity_id
_entity_poly.type
_entity_poly.pdbx_seq_one_letter_code
_entity_poly.pdbx_strand_id
1 'polypeptide(L)' 'MMATEAIKYIIGIGEPLIGRLVLYEALGMSYREVKIYRDANCPICGENPSITQLIDDYEAAAENPETFAPAAG' A
#
# COMPACT_ATOMS: atom_id res chain seq x y z
N MET A 1 17.22 2.11 -5.47
CA MET A 1 16.75 2.58 -4.16
C MET A 1 16.03 1.49 -3.37
N MET A 2 14.95 0.86 -3.87
CA MET A 2 14.14 -0.06 -3.05
C MET A 2 14.87 -1.30 -2.52
N ALA A 3 15.79 -1.90 -3.30
CA ALA A 3 16.61 -3.01 -2.81
C ALA A 3 17.47 -2.62 -1.60
N THR A 4 18.02 -1.40 -1.60
CA THR A 4 18.80 -0.86 -0.48
C THR A 4 17.94 -0.68 0.77
N GLU A 5 16.68 -0.26 0.63
CA GLU A 5 15.74 -0.17 1.76
C GLU A 5 15.42 -1.54 2.37
N ALA A 6 15.24 -2.56 1.53
CA ALA A 6 15.05 -3.92 2.01
C ALA A 6 16.27 -4.39 2.81
N ILE A 7 17.49 -4.13 2.33
CA ILE A 7 18.72 -4.46 3.06
C ILE A 7 18.78 -3.74 4.39
N LYS A 8 18.58 -2.41 4.42
CA LYS A 8 18.56 -1.61 5.67
C LYS A 8 17.60 -2.18 6.69
N TYR A 9 16.40 -2.56 6.23
CA TYR A 9 15.39 -3.17 7.09
C TYR A 9 15.84 -4.54 7.64
N ILE A 10 16.34 -5.44 6.79
CA ILE A 10 16.75 -6.79 7.17
C ILE A 10 17.88 -6.77 8.20
N ILE A 11 18.87 -5.89 8.02
CA ILE A 11 20.07 -5.86 8.88
C ILE A 11 19.97 -4.86 10.04
N GLY A 12 18.87 -4.11 10.13
CA GLY A 12 18.60 -3.18 11.22
C GLY A 12 19.55 -1.98 11.28
N ILE A 13 20.07 -1.51 10.15
CA ILE A 13 20.98 -0.35 10.09
C ILE A 13 20.40 0.83 9.33
N GLY A 14 20.80 2.04 9.73
CA GLY A 14 20.32 3.29 9.16
C GLY A 14 18.86 3.56 9.50
N GLU A 15 18.24 4.51 8.79
CA GLU A 15 16.81 4.79 8.88
C GLU A 15 16.10 4.32 7.60
N PRO A 16 15.35 3.22 7.65
CA PRO A 16 14.50 2.78 6.54
C PRO A 16 13.42 3.82 6.21
N LEU A 17 12.89 3.76 4.99
CA LEU A 17 11.76 4.60 4.54
C LEU A 17 10.39 4.20 5.15
N ILE A 18 10.35 3.57 6.32
CA ILE A 18 9.08 3.22 6.97
C ILE A 18 8.25 4.49 7.22
N GLY A 19 6.97 4.47 6.83
CA GLY A 19 6.06 5.61 6.94
C GLY A 19 6.40 6.78 6.00
N ARG A 20 7.27 6.56 5.01
CA ARG A 20 7.67 7.59 4.04
C ARG A 20 7.61 7.04 2.62
N LEU A 21 7.24 7.91 1.68
CA LEU A 21 7.29 7.67 0.25
C LEU A 21 8.37 8.57 -0.36
N VAL A 22 9.27 7.99 -1.13
CA VAL A 22 10.23 8.76 -1.95
C VAL A 22 9.65 8.92 -3.36
N LEU A 23 9.60 10.17 -3.82
CA LEU A 23 9.31 10.53 -5.19
C LEU A 23 10.63 10.88 -5.89
N TYR A 24 10.98 10.12 -6.91
CA TYR A 24 12.13 10.38 -7.78
C TYR A 24 11.64 10.99 -9.08
N GLU A 25 12.08 12.22 -9.35
CA GLU A 25 11.87 12.89 -10.62
C GLU A 25 13.15 12.75 -11.44
N ALA A 26 13.06 12.00 -12.54
CA ALA A 26 14.23 11.47 -13.22
C ALA A 26 14.93 12.47 -14.15
N LEU A 27 14.19 13.43 -14.72
CA LEU A 27 14.73 14.36 -15.72
C LEU A 27 15.53 15.49 -15.06
N GLY A 28 15.05 16.01 -13.93
CA GLY A 28 15.73 17.00 -13.10
C GLY A 28 16.57 16.39 -11.96
N MET A 29 16.68 15.05 -11.88
CA MET A 29 17.45 14.33 -10.86
C MET A 29 17.12 14.76 -9.42
N SER A 30 15.85 14.96 -9.13
CA SER A 30 15.40 15.44 -7.83
C SER A 30 14.66 14.35 -7.05
N TYR A 31 14.74 14.46 -5.71
CA TYR A 31 14.10 13.54 -4.78
C TYR A 31 13.29 14.32 -3.76
N ARG A 32 12.08 13.85 -3.48
CA ARG A 32 11.23 14.37 -2.41
C ARG A 32 10.79 13.22 -1.52
N GLU A 33 10.82 13.45 -0.21
CA GLU A 33 10.19 12.57 0.76
C GLU A 33 8.82 13.11 1.17
N VAL A 34 7.84 12.22 1.27
CA VAL A 34 6.49 12.52 1.76
C VAL A 34 6.20 11.57 2.92
N LYS A 35 5.77 12.12 4.06
CA LYS A 35 5.32 11.31 5.19
C LYS A 35 3.93 10.74 4.91
N ILE A 36 3.75 9.45 5.16
CA ILE A 36 2.49 8.74 4.99
C ILE A 36 2.04 8.26 6.36
N TYR A 37 0.75 8.45 6.66
CA TYR A 37 0.13 8.03 7.90
C TYR A 37 -0.91 6.96 7.62
N ARG A 38 -1.08 6.03 8.57
CA ARG A 38 -2.20 5.08 8.53
C ARG A 38 -3.50 5.87 8.65
N ASP A 39 -4.45 5.57 7.77
CA ASP A 39 -5.82 6.06 7.90
C ASP A 39 -6.56 5.21 8.93
N ALA A 40 -7.04 5.83 10.01
CA ALA A 40 -7.82 5.15 11.05
C ALA A 40 -9.15 4.59 10.50
N ASN A 41 -9.68 5.20 9.42
CA ASN A 41 -10.91 4.78 8.75
C ASN A 41 -10.66 3.85 7.57
N CYS A 42 -9.44 3.34 7.37
CA CYS A 42 -9.15 2.43 6.27
C CYS A 42 -10.08 1.19 6.35
N PRO A 43 -10.86 0.86 5.31
CA PRO A 43 -11.82 -0.25 5.36
C PRO A 43 -11.14 -1.62 5.45
N ILE A 44 -9.82 -1.70 5.22
CA ILE A 44 -9.04 -2.95 5.24
C ILE A 44 -8.27 -3.10 6.55
N CYS A 45 -7.59 -2.04 6.99
CA CYS A 45 -6.69 -2.09 8.14
C CYS A 45 -6.90 -0.94 9.12
N GLY A 46 -8.04 -0.27 9.11
CA GLY A 46 -8.41 0.77 10.09
C GLY A 46 -8.77 0.17 11.45
N GLU A 47 -9.35 0.99 12.33
CA GLU A 47 -9.82 0.54 13.64
C GLU A 47 -11.06 -0.36 13.54
N ASN A 48 -11.91 -0.11 12.55
CA ASN A 48 -13.13 -0.88 12.27
C ASN A 48 -13.12 -1.35 10.80
N PRO A 49 -12.36 -2.40 10.44
CA PRO A 49 -12.28 -2.88 9.06
C PRO A 49 -13.62 -3.48 8.60
N SER A 50 -14.07 -3.07 7.41
CA SER A 50 -15.30 -3.57 6.77
C SER A 50 -15.03 -4.55 5.63
N ILE A 51 -13.81 -4.57 5.09
CA ILE A 51 -13.36 -5.52 4.06
C ILE A 51 -12.52 -6.59 4.74
N THR A 52 -13.10 -7.78 4.91
CA THR A 52 -12.48 -8.89 5.65
C THR A 52 -12.24 -10.16 4.82
N GLN A 53 -12.75 -10.19 3.58
CA GLN A 53 -12.63 -11.31 2.67
C GLN A 53 -12.29 -10.83 1.27
N LEU A 54 -11.67 -11.73 0.49
CA LEU A 54 -11.39 -11.50 -0.92
C LEU A 54 -12.61 -11.86 -1.76
N ILE A 55 -12.63 -11.37 -2.99
CA ILE A 55 -13.60 -11.79 -3.99
C ILE A 55 -13.04 -13.05 -4.66
N ASP A 56 -13.88 -14.08 -4.77
CA ASP A 56 -13.47 -15.38 -5.33
C ASP A 56 -13.33 -15.34 -6.86
N ASP A 57 -14.16 -14.54 -7.54
CA ASP A 57 -14.15 -14.39 -9.00
C ASP A 57 -13.52 -13.06 -9.42
N TYR A 58 -12.19 -13.03 -9.38
CA TYR A 58 -11.40 -11.84 -9.73
C TYR A 58 -11.59 -11.41 -11.20
N GLU A 59 -11.76 -12.35 -12.12
CA GLU A 59 -11.93 -12.02 -13.54
C GLU A 59 -13.28 -11.34 -13.78
N ALA A 60 -14.37 -11.84 -13.19
CA ALA A 60 -15.67 -11.18 -13.27
C ALA A 60 -15.69 -9.79 -12.62
N ALA A 61 -14.93 -9.58 -11.54
CA ALA A 61 -14.78 -8.27 -10.89
C ALA A 61 -13.95 -7.28 -11.73
N ALA A 62 -12.99 -7.77 -12.52
CA ALA A 62 -12.20 -6.93 -13.42
C ALA A 62 -13.02 -6.44 -14.63
N GLU A 63 -13.98 -7.24 -15.09
CA GLU A 63 -14.85 -6.90 -16.22
C GLU A 63 -16.03 -6.01 -15.81
N ASN A 64 -16.57 -6.17 -14.59
CA ASN A 64 -17.65 -5.35 -14.07
C ASN A 64 -17.40 -4.94 -12.60
N PRO A 65 -17.20 -3.63 -12.32
CA PRO A 65 -16.94 -3.14 -10.97
C PRO A 65 -18.15 -3.27 -10.02
N GLU A 66 -19.38 -3.49 -10.52
CA GLU A 66 -20.55 -3.78 -9.67
C GLU A 66 -20.52 -5.20 -9.10
N THR A 67 -19.72 -6.10 -9.66
CA THR A 67 -19.47 -7.47 -9.14
C THR A 67 -18.58 -7.44 -7.89
N PHE A 68 -18.09 -6.27 -7.46
CA PHE A 68 -17.30 -6.09 -6.23
C PHE A 68 -18.12 -6.27 -4.94
N ALA A 69 -19.41 -6.61 -5.03
CA ALA A 69 -20.20 -6.91 -3.84
C ALA A 69 -19.55 -8.08 -3.07
N PRO A 70 -19.24 -7.92 -1.77
CA PRO A 70 -18.73 -9.03 -0.98
C PRO A 70 -19.74 -10.16 -1.01
N ALA A 71 -19.26 -11.41 -1.07
CA ALA A 71 -20.11 -12.58 -0.91
C ALA A 71 -20.94 -12.38 0.37
N ALA A 72 -22.27 -12.35 0.21
CA ALA A 72 -23.16 -12.35 1.36
C ALA A 72 -22.85 -13.60 2.17
N GLY A 73 -22.38 -13.41 3.40
CA GLY A 73 -22.27 -14.47 4.39
C GLY A 73 -23.62 -15.07 4.72
#